data_AF-A0A3B4TUK3-F1
#
_entry.id   AF-A0A3B4TUK3-F1
#
_cell.length_a   1.000
_cell.length_b   1.000
_cell.length_c   1.000
_cell.angle_alpha   90.00
_cell.angle_beta   90.00
_cell.angle_gamma   90.00
#
_symmetry.space_group_name_H-M   'P 1'
#
loop_
_entity.id
_entity.type
_entity.pdbx_description
1 polymer ?
#
loop_
_entity_poly.entity_id
_entity_poly.type
_entity_poly.pdbx_seq_one_letter_code
_entity_poly.pdbx_strand_id
1 'polypeptide(L)' 'MAAGSGAASGHGARSSTAALEASLDRRFQGVSNTMESIQGLSTWCIENKKHHGLIVRYWMKWLKKCE' A
#
# COMPACT_ATOMS: atom_id res chain seq x y z
N MET A 1 -1.52 44.94 -14.11
CA MET A 1 -2.73 44.23 -13.62
C MET A 1 -2.66 42.77 -14.06
N ALA A 2 -3.30 41.91 -13.27
CA ALA A 2 -3.76 40.53 -13.53
C ALA A 2 -2.94 39.33 -12.97
N ALA A 3 -3.53 38.76 -11.91
CA ALA A 3 -3.68 37.35 -11.52
C ALA A 3 -2.41 36.47 -11.43
N GLY A 4 -2.02 35.89 -10.28
CA GLY A 4 -2.84 35.34 -9.19
C GLY A 4 -3.43 33.99 -9.60
N SER A 5 -2.74 32.89 -9.31
CA SER A 5 -3.32 31.54 -9.21
C SER A 5 -2.34 30.58 -8.53
N GLY A 6 -2.57 30.32 -7.25
CA GLY A 6 -1.93 29.22 -6.53
C GLY A 6 -2.60 27.89 -6.88
N ALA A 7 -1.79 26.88 -7.18
CA ALA A 7 -2.15 25.46 -7.24
C ALA A 7 -0.83 24.67 -7.40
N ALA A 8 -0.51 23.58 -6.71
CA ALA A 8 -1.20 22.84 -5.67
C ALA A 8 -0.15 21.97 -4.94
N SER A 9 0.04 22.21 -3.63
CA SER A 9 0.66 21.23 -2.73
C SER A 9 -0.32 20.09 -2.49
N GLY A 10 -0.35 19.10 -3.40
CA GLY A 10 -1.24 17.93 -3.28
C GLY A 10 -0.79 16.69 -4.04
N HIS A 11 0.24 16.80 -4.88
CA HIS A 11 0.68 15.72 -5.78
C HIS A 11 1.54 14.64 -5.09
N GLY A 12 2.25 14.98 -4.01
CA GLY A 12 3.14 14.03 -3.32
C GLY A 12 2.42 12.95 -2.51
N ALA A 13 1.37 13.31 -1.75
CA ALA A 13 0.67 12.36 -0.89
C ALA A 13 -0.16 11.33 -1.68
N ARG A 14 -0.78 11.75 -2.80
CA ARG A 14 -1.56 10.86 -3.67
C ARG A 14 -0.67 9.86 -4.40
N SER A 15 0.52 10.30 -4.83
CA SER A 15 1.52 9.44 -5.47
C SER A 15 2.07 8.39 -4.50
N SER A 16 2.35 8.77 -3.25
CA SER A 16 2.86 7.84 -2.23
C SER A 16 1.86 6.75 -1.86
N THR A 17 0.57 7.08 -1.81
CA THR A 17 -0.49 6.08 -1.56
C THR A 17 -0.62 5.10 -2.72
N ALA A 18 -0.61 5.59 -3.98
CA ALA A 18 -0.68 4.72 -5.15
C ALA A 18 0.52 3.74 -5.24
N ALA A 19 1.72 4.21 -4.90
CA ALA A 19 2.91 3.36 -4.83
C ALA A 19 2.80 2.27 -3.75
N LEU A 20 2.19 2.61 -2.61
CA LEU A 20 1.94 1.65 -1.53
C LEU A 20 0.89 0.61 -1.93
N GLU A 21 -0.19 1.01 -2.59
CA GLU A 21 -1.21 0.10 -3.11
C GLU A 21 -0.63 -0.88 -4.13
N ALA A 22 0.19 -0.41 -5.08
CA ALA A 22 0.88 -1.28 -6.02
C ALA A 22 1.83 -2.27 -5.34
N SER A 23 2.50 -1.85 -4.25
CA SER A 23 3.36 -2.72 -3.45
C SER A 23 2.55 -3.80 -2.72
N LEU A 24 1.36 -3.46 -2.20
CA LEU A 24 0.45 -4.41 -1.56
C LEU A 24 -0.05 -5.45 -2.55
N ASP A 25 -0.48 -5.05 -3.75
CA ASP A 25 -0.94 -6.00 -4.78
C ASP A 25 0.16 -7.00 -5.16
N ARG A 26 1.39 -6.54 -5.40
CA ARG A 26 2.53 -7.42 -5.71
C ARG A 26 2.84 -8.39 -4.57
N ARG A 27 2.83 -7.89 -3.32
CA ARG A 27 3.14 -8.69 -2.13
C ARG A 27 2.08 -9.74 -1.85
N PHE A 28 0.80 -9.39 -1.97
CA PHE A 28 -0.29 -10.35 -1.74
C PHE A 28 -0.43 -11.36 -2.88
N GLN A 29 -0.07 -11.01 -4.11
CA GLN A 29 0.01 -11.98 -5.21
C GLN A 29 1.16 -12.97 -5.05
N GLY A 30 2.30 -12.52 -4.54
CA GLY A 30 3.53 -13.32 -4.43
C GLY A 30 3.70 -14.06 -3.11
N VAL A 31 2.81 -13.88 -2.13
CA VAL A 31 2.92 -14.58 -0.84
C VAL A 31 2.68 -16.08 -1.03
N SER A 32 3.50 -16.89 -0.37
CA SER A 32 3.44 -18.35 -0.41
C SER A 32 3.46 -18.91 1.02
N ASN A 33 3.35 -20.24 1.14
CA ASN A 33 3.35 -20.94 2.42
C ASN A 33 4.75 -21.22 2.99
N THR A 34 5.82 -20.68 2.40
CA THR A 34 7.17 -20.83 2.96
C THR A 34 7.37 -19.85 4.12
N MET A 35 8.22 -20.23 5.08
CA MET A 35 8.52 -19.41 6.26
C MET A 35 9.06 -18.04 5.85
N GLU A 36 9.95 -18.01 4.87
CA GLU A 36 10.64 -16.80 4.39
C GLU A 36 9.65 -15.83 3.76
N SER A 37 8.67 -16.35 2.99
CA SER A 37 7.63 -15.54 2.36
C SER A 37 6.71 -14.90 3.40
N ILE A 38 6.24 -15.70 4.37
CA ILE A 38 5.37 -15.24 5.45
C ILE A 38 6.10 -14.22 6.34
N GLN A 39 7.35 -14.52 6.74
CA GLN A 39 8.17 -13.60 7.53
C GLN A 39 8.46 -12.31 6.78
N GLY A 40 8.84 -12.38 5.50
CA GLY A 40 9.12 -11.21 4.68
C GLY A 40 7.90 -10.29 4.53
N LEU A 41 6.69 -10.86 4.44
CA LEU A 41 5.45 -10.08 4.47
C LEU A 41 5.20 -9.46 5.85
N SER A 42 5.33 -10.25 6.92
CA SER A 42 5.12 -9.80 8.30
C SER A 42 6.05 -8.63 8.69
N THR A 43 7.35 -8.77 8.44
CA THR A 43 8.35 -7.72 8.70
C THR A 43 8.01 -6.43 7.97
N TRP A 44 7.64 -6.51 6.70
CA TRP A 44 7.28 -5.32 5.94
C TRP A 44 6.00 -4.64 6.46
N CYS A 45 5.01 -5.42 6.90
CA CYS A 45 3.81 -4.87 7.54
C CYS A 45 4.17 -4.09 8.82
N ILE A 46 5.11 -4.60 9.63
CA ILE A 46 5.59 -3.92 10.85
C ILE A 46 6.32 -2.61 10.51
N GLU A 47 7.20 -2.61 9.51
CA GLU A 47 7.90 -1.42 9.03
C GLU A 47 6.92 -0.35 8.51
N ASN A 48 5.81 -0.76 7.90
CA ASN A 48 4.79 0.12 7.31
C ASN A 48 3.58 0.32 8.22
N LYS A 49 3.69 0.07 9.54
CA LYS A 49 2.59 0.12 10.52
C LYS A 49 1.79 1.44 10.53
N LYS A 50 2.39 2.56 10.12
CA LYS A 50 1.69 3.85 9.94
C LYS A 50 0.53 3.77 8.93
N HIS A 51 0.55 2.77 8.04
CA HIS A 51 -0.46 2.51 7.03
C HIS A 51 -1.32 1.27 7.33
N HIS A 52 -1.32 0.77 8.58
CA HIS A 52 -2.01 -0.48 8.97
C HIS A 52 -3.46 -0.58 8.45
N GLY A 53 -4.24 0.50 8.53
CA GLY A 53 -5.63 0.50 8.05
C GLY A 53 -5.75 0.20 6.55
N LEU A 54 -4.85 0.72 5.72
CA LEU A 54 -4.81 0.43 4.29
C LEU A 54 -4.37 -1.01 4.02
N ILE A 55 -3.35 -1.48 4.73
CA ILE A 55 -2.82 -2.85 4.62
C ILE A 55 -3.93 -3.86 4.91
N VAL A 56 -4.63 -3.73 6.04
CA VAL A 56 -5.71 -4.65 6.44
C VAL A 56 -6.86 -4.60 5.44
N ARG A 57 -7.26 -3.40 4.98
CA ARG A 57 -8.34 -3.26 3.99
C ARG A 57 -8.03 -3.97 2.68
N TYR A 58 -6.80 -3.83 2.17
CA TYR A 58 -6.37 -4.52 0.95
C TYR A 58 -6.21 -6.02 1.16
N TRP A 59 -5.72 -6.46 2.32
CA TRP A 59 -5.63 -7.87 2.66
C TRP A 59 -7.02 -8.53 2.63
N MET A 60 -8.03 -7.92 3.25
CA MET A 60 -9.41 -8.42 3.20
C MET A 60 -9.98 -8.47 1.77
N LYS A 61 -9.62 -7.50 0.91
CA LYS A 61 -9.99 -7.50 -0.51
C LYS A 61 -9.33 -8.67 -1.26
N TRP A 62 -8.06 -8.94 -0.98
CA TRP A 62 -7.30 -10.03 -1.61
C TRP A 62 -7.77 -11.40 -1.13
N LEU A 63 -8.06 -11.56 0.16
CA LEU A 63 -8.55 -12.80 0.75
C LEU A 63 -9.83 -13.30 0.05
N LYS A 64 -10.75 -12.39 -0.26
CA LYS A 64 -11.98 -12.69 -1.04
C LYS A 64 -11.74 -13.17 -2.48
N LYS A 65 -10.55 -12.95 -3.03
CA LYS A 65 -10.16 -13.43 -4.37
C LYS A 65 -9.49 -14.81 -4.33
N CYS A 66 -9.07 -15.25 -3.14
CA CYS A 66 -8.35 -16.50 -2.95
C CYS A 66 -9.29 -17.68 -2.63
N GLU A 67 -10.61 -17.50 -2.78
CA GLU A 67 -11.62 -18.57 -2.77
C GLU A 67 -11.67 -19.31 -4.11
#